data_AF-A0A920BIE7-F1
#
_entry.id   AF-A0A920BIE7-F1
#
_cell.length_a   1.000
_cell.length_b   1.000
_cell.length_c   1.000
_cell.angle_alpha   90.00
_cell.angle_beta   90.00
_cell.angle_gamma   90.00
#
_symmetry.space_group_name_H-M   'P 1'
#
loop_
_entity.id
_entity.type
_entity.pdbx_description
1 polymer ?
#
loop_
_entity_poly.entity_id
_entity_poly.type
_entity_poly.pdbx_seq_one_letter_code
_entity_poly.pdbx_strand_id
1 'polypeptide(L)'
;MQCDALILDEDSISDTYPYMEIGSKDAVIGHEATVSKVADEQLFYLTSRGLTEEQATGMIVNGFIEPVTRTLPMEYAVEWSRLIELQMEGSVG
;
A
#
# COMPACT_ATOMS: atom_id res chain seq x y z
N MET A 1 0.53 1.28 16.82
CA MET A 1 -0.41 1.46 15.70
C MET A 1 0.41 1.95 14.52
N GLN A 2 0.24 1.34 13.36
CA GLN A 2 0.96 1.72 12.14
C GLN A 2 -0.06 2.05 11.06
N CYS A 3 0.11 3.21 10.41
CA CYS A 3 -0.74 3.69 9.34
C CYS A 3 0.13 3.99 8.11
N ASP A 4 0.08 3.12 7.12
CA ASP A 4 0.84 3.31 5.89
C ASP A 4 -0.11 3.68 4.74
N ALA A 5 0.28 4.68 3.95
CA ALA A 5 -0.42 5.10 2.75
C ALA A 5 0.53 5.08 1.55
N LEU A 6 0.02 4.63 0.40
CA LEU A 6 0.73 4.65 -0.88
C LEU A 6 -0.03 5.55 -1.87
N ILE A 7 0.64 6.59 -2.35
CA ILE A 7 0.15 7.52 -3.37
C ILE A 7 0.58 7.02 -4.75
N LEU A 8 -0.39 6.85 -5.65
CA LEU A 8 -0.19 6.23 -6.97
C LEU A 8 -0.03 7.25 -8.10
N ASP A 9 -0.51 8.48 -7.92
CA ASP A 9 -0.49 9.56 -8.92
C ASP A 9 -0.17 10.92 -8.27
N GLU A 10 -0.14 11.99 -9.05
CA GLU A 10 0.17 13.36 -8.58
C GLU A 10 -1.02 14.07 -7.91
N ASP A 11 -2.25 13.64 -8.19
CA ASP A 11 -3.47 14.32 -7.76
C ASP A 11 -4.03 13.74 -6.44
N SER A 12 -3.56 12.54 -6.07
CA SER A 12 -3.95 11.79 -4.89
C SER A 12 -3.42 12.43 -3.60
N ILE A 13 -4.29 12.50 -2.59
CA ILE A 13 -3.98 13.07 -1.28
C ILE A 13 -4.34 12.04 -0.20
N SER A 14 -3.47 11.87 0.79
CA SER A 14 -3.74 11.05 1.97
C SER A 14 -3.70 11.91 3.23
N ASP A 15 -4.85 12.04 3.89
CA ASP A 15 -4.97 12.68 5.19
C ASP A 15 -5.08 11.61 6.29
N THR A 16 -4.19 11.65 7.29
CA THR A 16 -4.21 10.73 8.43
C THR A 16 -4.42 11.50 9.73
N TYR A 17 -5.52 11.20 10.44
CA TYR A 17 -5.90 11.87 11.70
C TYR A 17 -5.87 10.86 12.86
N PRO A 18 -4.73 10.68 13.57
CA PRO A 18 -4.66 9.77 14.69
C PRO A 18 -5.37 10.35 15.92
N TYR A 19 -6.12 9.50 16.62
CA TYR A 19 -6.72 9.82 17.91
C TYR A 19 -6.38 8.73 18.92
N MET A 20 -5.95 9.12 20.13
CA MET A 20 -5.62 8.19 21.21
C MET A 20 -6.15 8.74 22.55
N GLU A 21 -6.94 7.93 23.24
CA GLU A 21 -7.39 8.20 24.61
C GLU A 21 -6.78 7.16 25.55
N ILE A 22 -6.05 7.61 26.57
CA ILE A 22 -5.24 6.75 27.45
C ILE A 22 -5.70 6.94 28.90
N GLY A 23 -6.34 5.91 29.45
CA GLY A 23 -6.85 5.91 30.83
C GLY A 23 -5.89 5.36 31.89
N SER A 24 -4.69 4.92 31.50
CA SER A 24 -3.70 4.30 32.39
C SER A 24 -2.42 5.14 32.48
N LYS A 25 -1.87 5.26 33.69
CA LYS A 25 -0.65 6.05 33.96
C LYS A 25 0.63 5.39 33.48
N ASP A 26 0.63 4.07 33.36
CA ASP A 26 1.83 3.28 33.02
C ASP A 26 1.75 2.70 31.59
N ALA A 27 0.88 3.25 30.75
CA ALA A 27 0.73 2.78 29.37
C ALA A 27 1.92 3.20 28.49
N VAL A 28 2.46 2.26 27.72
CA VAL A 28 3.42 2.52 26.65
C VAL A 28 2.70 2.40 25.32
N ILE A 29 2.60 3.50 24.58
CA ILE A 29 1.91 3.56 23.29
C ILE A 29 2.80 4.19 22.24
N GLY A 30 2.84 3.59 21.04
CA GLY A 30 3.50 4.13 19.86
C GLY A 30 2.52 4.19 18.68
N HIS A 31 2.52 5.31 17.98
CA HIS A 31 1.84 5.49 16.70
C HIS A 31 2.87 5.92 15.65
N GLU A 32 2.85 5.25 14.51
CA GLU A 32 3.68 5.55 13.35
C GLU A 32 2.77 5.69 12.13
N ALA A 33 3.04 6.69 11.31
CA ALA A 33 2.34 6.90 10.05
C ALA A 33 3.34 7.24 8.95
N THR A 34 3.27 6.52 7.83
CA THR A 34 4.16 6.70 6.68
C THR A 34 3.34 6.93 5.42
N VAL A 35 3.61 8.03 4.71
CA VAL A 35 3.07 8.26 3.37
C VAL A 35 4.21 8.07 2.38
N SER A 36 4.04 7.12 1.47
CA SER A 36 4.99 6.84 0.39
C SER A 36 4.32 7.12 -0.94
N LYS A 37 5.12 7.54 -1.94
CA LYS A 37 4.67 7.68 -3.32
C LYS A 37 5.38 6.63 -4.18
N VAL A 38 4.70 6.11 -5.19
CA VAL A 38 5.36 5.26 -6.20
C VAL A 38 6.46 6.09 -6.85
N ALA A 39 7.72 5.66 -6.68
CA ALA A 39 8.85 6.42 -7.17
C ALA A 39 9.06 6.15 -8.67
N ASP A 40 9.24 7.21 -9.46
CA ASP A 40 9.55 7.12 -10.89
C ASP A 40 10.78 6.25 -11.16
N GLU A 41 11.76 6.22 -10.25
CA GLU A 41 12.93 5.36 -10.34
C GLU A 41 12.58 3.87 -10.21
N GLN A 42 11.63 3.51 -9.34
CA GLN A 42 11.16 2.13 -9.18
C GLN A 42 10.39 1.68 -10.43
N LEU A 43 9.51 2.53 -10.96
CA LEU A 43 8.80 2.29 -12.21
C LEU A 43 9.76 2.17 -13.39
N PHE A 44 10.71 3.10 -13.52
CA PHE A 44 11.75 3.06 -14.55
C PHE A 44 12.58 1.78 -14.46
N TYR A 45 12.98 1.37 -13.27
CA TYR A 45 13.75 0.15 -13.07
C TYR A 45 12.97 -1.10 -13.49
N LEU A 46 11.70 -1.23 -13.08
CA LEU A 46 10.87 -2.38 -13.41
C LEU A 46 10.52 -2.42 -14.89
N THR A 47 10.18 -1.28 -15.49
CA THR A 47 9.90 -1.18 -16.93
C THR A 47 11.14 -1.42 -17.79
N SER A 48 12.34 -1.00 -17.33
CA SER A 48 13.61 -1.31 -18.00
C SER A 48 13.92 -2.81 -18.07
N ARG A 49 13.27 -3.61 -17.21
CA ARG A 49 13.33 -5.08 -17.20
C ARG A 49 12.26 -5.74 -18.07
N GLY A 50 11.52 -4.95 -18.84
CA GLY A 50 10.52 -5.43 -19.79
C GLY A 50 9.12 -5.60 -19.22
N LEU A 51 8.86 -5.11 -18.00
CA LEU A 51 7.50 -5.02 -17.46
C LEU A 51 6.78 -3.83 -18.10
N THR A 52 5.47 -3.96 -18.34
CA THR A 52 4.64 -2.79 -18.64
C THR A 52 4.55 -1.91 -17.39
N GLU A 53 4.21 -0.63 -17.58
CA GLU A 53 3.99 0.29 -16.46
C GLU A 53 2.92 -0.24 -15.50
N GLU A 54 1.83 -0.78 -16.04
CA GLU A 54 0.77 -1.44 -15.27
C GLU A 54 1.29 -2.64 -14.45
N GLN A 55 2.13 -3.50 -15.05
CA GLN A 55 2.74 -4.63 -14.35
C GLN A 55 3.72 -4.16 -13.27
N ALA A 56 4.49 -3.10 -13.53
CA ALA A 56 5.41 -2.52 -12.57
C ALA A 56 4.67 -1.92 -11.37
N THR A 57 3.64 -1.12 -11.61
CA THR A 57 2.78 -0.54 -10.57
C THR A 57 2.09 -1.63 -9.77
N GLY A 58 1.53 -2.65 -10.43
CA GLY A 58 0.93 -3.83 -9.78
C GLY A 58 1.91 -4.54 -8.84
N MET A 59 3.17 -4.71 -9.26
CA MET A 59 4.20 -5.32 -8.43
C MET A 59 4.54 -4.48 -7.19
N ILE A 60 4.60 -3.15 -7.33
CA ILE A 60 4.87 -2.23 -6.22
C ILE A 60 3.71 -2.25 -5.22
N VAL A 61 2.46 -2.16 -5.70
CA VAL A 61 1.26 -2.21 -4.85
C VAL A 61 1.14 -3.55 -4.14
N ASN A 62 1.36 -4.66 -4.83
CA ASN A 62 1.35 -6.00 -4.23
C ASN A 62 2.41 -6.14 -3.13
N GLY A 63 3.61 -5.58 -3.34
CA GLY A 63 4.64 -5.53 -2.30
C GLY A 63 4.23 -4.70 -1.09
N PHE A 64 3.53 -3.60 -1.30
CA PHE A 64 3.03 -2.74 -0.22
C PHE A 64 1.95 -3.42 0.65
N ILE A 65 1.03 -4.18 0.03
CA ILE A 65 -0.04 -4.89 0.76
C ILE A 65 0.36 -6.27 1.29
N GLU A 66 1.55 -6.78 0.94
CA GLU A 66 2.07 -8.10 1.34
C GLU A 66 1.95 -8.38 2.85
N PRO A 67 2.25 -7.41 3.75
CA PRO A 67 2.14 -7.66 5.19
C PRO A 67 0.71 -7.97 5.62
N VAL A 68 -0.28 -7.38 4.95
CA VAL A 68 -1.71 -7.62 5.22
C VAL A 68 -2.13 -8.96 4.65
N THR A 69 -1.78 -9.25 3.39
CA THR A 69 -2.19 -10.51 2.73
C THR A 69 -1.63 -11.75 3.43
N ARG A 70 -0.47 -11.65 4.07
CA ARG A 70 0.13 -12.72 4.89
C ARG A 70 -0.64 -13.07 6.16
N THR A 71 -1.48 -12.17 6.65
CA THR A 71 -2.33 -12.43 7.81
C THR A 71 -3.63 -13.14 7.45
N LEU A 72 -3.96 -13.20 6.15
CA LEU A 72 -5.16 -13.84 5.65
C LEU A 72 -4.93 -15.33 5.39
N PRO A 73 -5.94 -16.19 5.62
CA PRO A 73 -5.92 -17.57 5.13
C PRO A 73 -5.68 -17.62 3.62
N MET A 74 -4.97 -18.67 3.16
CA MET A 74 -4.56 -18.83 1.75
C MET A 74 -5.70 -18.68 0.75
N GLU A 75 -6.88 -19.22 1.08
CA GLU A 75 -8.08 -19.13 0.23
C GLU A 75 -8.57 -17.70 0.00
N TYR A 76 -8.38 -16.79 0.98
CA TYR A 76 -8.75 -15.39 0.85
C TYR A 76 -7.63 -14.53 0.25
N ALA A 77 -6.36 -14.92 0.47
CA ALA A 77 -5.22 -14.19 -0.08
C ALA A 77 -5.21 -14.18 -1.62
N VAL A 78 -5.62 -15.28 -2.25
CA VAL A 78 -5.71 -15.39 -3.72
C VAL A 78 -6.81 -14.46 -4.26
N GLU A 79 -8.00 -14.50 -3.67
CA GLU A 79 -9.11 -13.63 -4.08
C GLU A 79 -8.81 -12.15 -3.84
N TRP A 80 -8.14 -11.82 -2.74
CA TRP A 80 -7.71 -10.45 -2.44
C TRP A 80 -6.76 -9.90 -3.51
N SER A 81 -5.76 -10.68 -3.90
CA SER A 81 -4.78 -10.26 -4.93
C SER A 81 -5.49 -9.95 -6.25
N ARG A 82 -6.47 -10.79 -6.62
CA ARG A 82 -7.29 -10.59 -7.83
C ARG A 82 -8.18 -9.35 -7.74
N LEU A 83 -8.77 -9.07 -6.58
CA LEU A 83 -9.57 -7.86 -6.37
C LEU A 83 -8.74 -6.59 -6.51
N ILE A 84 -7.49 -6.61 -6.01
CA ILE A 84 -6.57 -5.48 -6.14
C ILE A 84 -6.23 -5.23 -7.61
N GLU A 85 -5.87 -6.27 -8.37
CA GLU A 85 -5.60 -6.15 -9.81
C GLU A 85 -6.79 -5.52 -10.57
N LEU A 86 -8.01 -5.98 -10.27
CA LEU A 86 -9.24 -5.45 -10.88
C LEU A 86 -9.51 -3.97 -10.52
N GLN A 87 -9.15 -3.52 -9.32
CA GLN A 87 -9.27 -2.10 -8.95
C GLN A 87 -8.22 -1.24 -9.65
N MET A 88 -7.05 -1.81 -9.93
CA MET A 88 -5.94 -1.09 -10.58
C MET A 88 -6.18 -0.86 -12.08
N GLU A 89 -6.78 -1.81 -12.81
CA GLU A 89 -7.13 -1.68 -14.24
C GLU A 89 -7.98 -0.42 -14.55
N GLY A 90 -8.67 0.16 -13.56
CA GLY A 90 -9.50 1.35 -13.72
C GLY A 90 -9.05 2.60 -12.97
N SER A 91 -7.94 2.54 -12.21
CA SER A 91 -7.49 3.63 -11.33
C SER A 91 -6.19 4.31 -11.77
N VAL A 92 -5.48 3.73 -12.75
CA VAL A 92 -4.24 4.30 -13.31
C VAL A 92 -4.59 4.95 -14.65
N GLY A 93 -4.99 6.22 -14.61
CA GLY A 93 -5.40 7.00 -15.78
C GLY A 93 -5.86 8.41 -15.47
#